data_AF-A0A9D8TT34-F1
#
_entry.id   AF-A0A9D8TT34-F1
#
_cell.length_a   1.000
_cell.length_b   1.000
_cell.length_c   1.000
_cell.angle_alpha   90.00
_cell.angle_beta   90.00
_cell.angle_gamma   90.00
#
_symmetry.space_group_name_H-M   'P 1'
#
loop_
_entity.id
_entity.type
_entity.pdbx_description
1 polymer ?
#
loop_
_entity_poly.entity_id
_entity_poly.type
_entity_poly.pdbx_seq_one_letter_code
_entity_poly.pdbx_strand_id
1 'polypeptide(L)'
;MSNTRKNSLTFYFKVITLQVVILIILFGAPFVYTNYENGRKVDALKSSVYPAVRELGEVRSNFIYAYEMAYGVLLGVQQKSTYDSAKERLDGMVVGLQDKVNESLKNELVSSITEFDAAVTGAFDAKEKNKGKTEGGVVSTEDFDNIHEKAENVTSQIKYMIDEQVEYVDRMNAQGFMDNWKVAAGMILVEVFLVSVLIYFLSFVFSERINKFIQASREMLNGNFGVRIKDDSDDEISLIAENINNLASNLSTLSGSMYDQASNLSDASSQLKSANYNINASSEDLLSQVITVSAAAEEMVATSVDIANNCSQAVNNSEMTCKVATDGLDVVHQTVEGIREHSRKTKKDAEIIVSLSEQTKVIGSVISTIQDIASQTNLLALNAAIEAARAGEYGRGFAVVADEVRALAARTAQSTTEISEMINQVQAMATQANESIISTVGQMDKLAVHAEELQKVLDNILVDINNVNKQITLIASSTEEQSATSSEMSKNLQDITSHVRSMSEKVSDICMTTGKIEDASMLMVEGIEKFRKHGIDENNDEYSDSPESETLAAEQPEDAESYAYAGDAESGSDEK
;
A
#
# COMPACT_ATOMS: atom_id res chain seq x y z
N MET A 1 35.07 18.68 -21.36
CA MET A 1 35.34 19.79 -22.31
C MET A 1 34.94 21.09 -21.63
N SER A 2 35.71 22.15 -21.84
CA SER A 2 35.46 23.55 -21.41
C SER A 2 35.62 23.88 -19.93
N ASN A 3 36.89 24.06 -19.52
CA ASN A 3 37.25 24.83 -18.34
C ASN A 3 37.57 26.27 -18.78
N THR A 4 36.56 27.00 -19.24
CA THR A 4 36.63 28.45 -19.57
C THR A 4 35.26 29.10 -19.43
N ARG A 5 34.56 28.89 -18.30
CA ARG A 5 33.42 29.76 -17.96
C ARG A 5 33.97 31.12 -17.51
N LYS A 6 33.66 32.16 -18.27
CA LYS A 6 34.07 33.54 -17.94
C LYS A 6 33.22 34.01 -16.76
N ASN A 7 33.79 34.00 -15.55
CA ASN A 7 33.16 34.56 -14.35
C ASN A 7 32.55 35.95 -14.66
N SER A 8 31.23 36.09 -14.52
CA SER A 8 30.55 37.38 -14.68
C SER A 8 30.99 38.36 -13.59
N LEU A 9 31.41 37.85 -12.41
CA LEU A 9 32.09 38.61 -11.37
C LEU A 9 33.28 39.40 -11.93
N THR A 10 34.02 38.86 -12.90
CA THR A 10 35.11 39.59 -13.56
C THR A 10 34.61 40.71 -14.47
N PHE A 11 33.41 40.58 -15.05
CA PHE A 11 32.80 41.66 -15.84
C PHE A 11 32.31 42.78 -14.91
N TYR A 12 31.60 42.45 -13.83
CA TYR A 12 31.13 43.45 -12.87
C TYR A 12 32.30 44.13 -12.13
N PHE A 13 33.35 43.37 -11.77
CA PHE A 13 34.58 43.94 -11.22
C PHE A 13 35.27 44.87 -12.23
N LYS A 14 35.23 44.56 -13.54
CA LYS A 14 35.75 45.45 -14.59
C LYS A 14 34.94 46.74 -14.74
N VAL A 15 33.63 46.69 -14.59
CA VAL A 15 32.77 47.89 -14.64
C VAL A 15 32.99 48.79 -13.42
N ILE A 16 33.06 48.19 -12.22
CA ILE A 16 33.34 48.92 -10.98
C ILE A 16 34.75 49.52 -11.01
N THR A 17 35.76 48.75 -11.45
CA THR A 17 37.14 49.27 -11.54
C THR A 17 37.28 50.38 -12.56
N LEU A 18 36.59 50.31 -13.71
CA LEU A 18 36.57 51.39 -14.69
C LEU A 18 35.96 52.68 -14.10
N GLN A 19 34.88 52.55 -13.32
CA GLN A 19 34.25 53.70 -12.65
C GLN A 19 35.18 54.34 -11.61
N VAL A 20 35.90 53.54 -10.82
CA VAL A 20 36.91 54.03 -9.87
C VAL A 20 38.05 54.78 -10.58
N VAL A 21 38.50 54.28 -11.74
CA VAL A 21 39.53 54.96 -12.54
C VAL A 21 39.02 56.31 -13.08
N ILE A 22 37.76 56.36 -13.55
CA ILE A 22 37.13 57.61 -14.00
C ILE A 22 37.02 58.62 -12.84
N LEU A 23 36.70 58.17 -11.63
CA LEU A 23 36.64 59.01 -10.43
C LEU A 23 37.99 59.64 -10.09
N ILE A 24 39.07 58.85 -10.09
CA ILE A 24 40.42 59.35 -9.80
C ILE A 24 40.83 60.45 -10.78
N ILE A 25 40.49 60.29 -12.07
CA ILE A 25 40.83 61.26 -13.12
C ILE A 25 40.00 62.54 -12.97
N LEU A 26 38.68 62.41 -12.75
CA LEU A 26 37.76 63.56 -12.67
C LEU A 26 37.98 64.42 -11.41
N PHE A 27 38.35 63.83 -10.28
CA PHE A 27 38.62 64.58 -9.05
C PHE A 27 40.08 65.02 -8.91
N GLY A 28 41.03 64.20 -9.38
CA GLY A 28 42.46 64.46 -9.19
C GLY A 28 42.96 65.69 -9.94
N ALA A 29 42.62 65.84 -11.22
CA ALA A 29 43.13 66.93 -12.04
C ALA A 29 42.62 68.33 -11.62
N PRO A 30 41.30 68.53 -11.35
CA PRO A 30 40.81 69.82 -10.86
C PRO A 30 41.31 70.16 -9.47
N PHE A 31 41.42 69.18 -8.55
CA PHE A 31 41.93 69.42 -7.20
C PHE A 31 43.37 69.96 -7.21
N VAL A 32 44.22 69.38 -8.06
CA VAL A 32 45.61 69.85 -8.24
C VAL A 32 45.63 71.27 -8.86
N TYR A 33 44.79 71.52 -9.88
CA TYR A 33 44.70 72.83 -10.52
C TYR A 33 44.26 73.94 -9.54
N THR A 34 43.23 73.67 -8.75
CA THR A 34 42.66 74.64 -7.79
C THR A 34 43.67 74.96 -6.67
N ASN A 35 44.40 73.95 -6.17
CA ASN A 35 45.47 74.17 -5.19
C ASN A 35 46.66 74.96 -5.77
N TYR A 36 47.02 74.71 -7.02
CA TYR A 36 48.08 75.45 -7.71
C TYR A 36 47.72 76.94 -7.88
N GLU A 37 46.48 77.25 -8.25
CA GLU A 37 46.02 78.64 -8.42
C GLU A 37 45.94 79.39 -7.09
N ASN A 38 45.51 78.72 -6.01
CA ASN A 38 45.53 79.29 -4.65
C ASN A 38 46.96 79.63 -4.19
N GLY A 39 47.96 78.80 -4.51
CA GLY A 39 49.36 79.09 -4.23
C GLY A 39 49.83 80.40 -4.88
N ARG A 40 49.48 80.63 -6.15
CA ARG A 40 49.80 81.89 -6.86
C ARG A 40 49.16 83.13 -6.22
N LYS A 41 47.92 83.02 -5.74
CA LYS A 41 47.20 84.13 -5.10
C LYS A 41 47.86 84.51 -3.75
N VAL A 42 48.34 83.53 -3.00
CA VAL A 42 49.09 83.74 -1.75
C VAL A 42 50.46 84.40 -2.00
N ASP A 43 51.15 84.02 -3.07
CA ASP A 43 52.44 84.63 -3.43
C ASP A 43 52.28 86.10 -3.87
N ALA A 44 51.17 86.44 -4.57
CA ALA A 44 50.83 87.82 -4.91
C ALA A 44 50.59 88.70 -3.65
N LEU A 45 49.92 88.17 -2.62
CA LEU A 45 49.69 88.87 -1.36
C LEU A 45 50.99 89.18 -0.60
N LYS A 46 51.94 88.23 -0.56
CA LYS A 46 53.25 88.43 0.09
C LYS A 46 54.11 89.48 -0.60
N SER A 47 53.96 89.64 -1.91
CA SER A 47 54.82 90.50 -2.73
C SER A 47 54.32 91.94 -2.85
N SER A 48 53.02 92.21 -2.70
CA SER A 48 52.48 93.59 -2.82
C SER A 48 52.03 94.21 -1.49
N VAL A 49 51.27 93.50 -0.66
CA VAL A 49 50.59 94.10 0.50
C VAL A 49 51.51 94.22 1.72
N TYR A 50 52.29 93.18 2.00
CA TYR A 50 53.21 93.15 3.14
C TYR A 50 54.26 94.29 3.13
N PRO A 51 54.94 94.57 1.99
CA PRO A 51 55.86 95.70 1.91
C PRO A 51 55.17 97.05 2.10
N ALA A 52 53.97 97.23 1.52
CA ALA A 52 53.21 98.49 1.58
C ALA A 52 52.78 98.83 3.02
N VAL A 53 52.19 97.87 3.75
CA VAL A 53 51.79 98.06 5.16
C VAL A 53 53.00 98.34 6.05
N ARG A 54 54.12 97.62 5.82
CA ARG A 54 55.35 97.83 6.59
C ARG A 54 55.90 99.25 6.41
N GLU A 55 56.01 99.72 5.17
CA GLU A 55 56.57 101.05 4.88
C GLU A 55 55.66 102.18 5.33
N LEU A 56 54.35 102.04 5.22
CA LEU A 56 53.40 102.98 5.83
C LEU A 56 53.58 103.06 7.35
N GLY A 57 53.86 101.93 8.00
CA GLY A 57 54.23 101.89 9.42
C GLY A 57 55.53 102.65 9.73
N GLU A 58 56.55 102.51 8.87
CA GLU A 58 57.83 103.23 9.00
C GLU A 58 57.65 104.75 8.78
N VAL A 59 56.85 105.17 7.80
CA VAL A 59 56.51 106.59 7.54
C VAL A 59 55.77 107.20 8.72
N ARG A 60 54.77 106.49 9.28
CA ARG A 60 54.05 106.94 10.48
C ARG A 60 54.99 107.16 11.66
N SER A 61 55.89 106.21 11.91
CA SER A 61 56.85 106.30 13.01
C SER A 61 57.78 107.51 12.87
N ASN A 62 58.28 107.76 11.65
CA ASN A 62 59.17 108.90 11.39
C ASN A 62 58.42 110.25 11.36
N PHE A 63 57.14 110.25 10.97
CA PHE A 63 56.30 111.43 11.08
C PHE A 63 56.11 111.86 12.52
N ILE A 64 55.77 110.91 13.41
CA ILE A 64 55.64 111.17 14.85
C ILE A 64 56.97 111.68 15.42
N TYR A 65 58.10 111.12 14.98
CA TYR A 65 59.41 111.61 15.38
C TYR A 65 59.67 113.06 14.92
N ALA A 66 59.35 113.41 13.67
CA ALA A 66 59.47 114.78 13.18
C ALA A 66 58.55 115.75 13.94
N TYR A 67 57.33 115.31 14.27
CA TYR A 67 56.39 116.04 15.11
C TYR A 67 56.93 116.32 16.52
N GLU A 68 57.52 115.33 17.18
CA GLU A 68 58.18 115.51 18.48
C GLU A 68 59.40 116.45 18.40
N MET A 69 60.21 116.34 17.34
CA MET A 69 61.34 117.25 17.12
C MET A 69 60.87 118.69 16.93
N ALA A 70 59.78 118.93 16.18
CA ALA A 70 59.18 120.25 16.03
C ALA A 70 58.82 120.87 17.38
N TYR A 71 58.10 120.11 18.22
CA TYR A 71 57.75 120.53 19.58
C TYR A 71 58.98 120.81 20.44
N GLY A 72 60.00 119.93 20.39
CA GLY A 72 61.24 120.12 21.13
C GLY A 72 61.96 121.43 20.75
N VAL A 73 61.96 121.80 19.47
CA VAL A 73 62.54 123.06 19.00
C VAL A 73 61.71 124.25 19.45
N LEU A 74 60.37 124.16 19.38
CA LEU A 74 59.46 125.22 19.84
C LEU A 74 59.54 125.46 21.35
N LEU A 75 59.76 124.42 22.15
CA LEU A 75 59.98 124.52 23.60
C LEU A 75 61.41 124.97 23.98
N GLY A 76 62.33 125.03 22.99
CA GLY A 76 63.72 125.46 23.21
C GLY A 76 64.63 124.36 23.77
N VAL A 77 64.16 123.11 23.75
CA VAL A 77 64.90 121.93 24.19
C VAL A 77 65.80 121.38 23.08
N GLN A 78 65.46 121.66 21.81
CA GLN A 78 66.19 121.19 20.63
C GLN A 78 66.59 122.34 19.69
N GLN A 79 67.58 122.09 18.81
CA GLN A 79 67.98 123.02 17.75
C GLN A 79 67.14 122.78 16.49
N LYS A 80 66.83 123.83 15.72
CA LYS A 80 66.04 123.73 14.48
C LYS A 80 66.55 122.64 13.50
N SER A 81 67.88 122.44 13.46
CA SER A 81 68.53 121.41 12.64
C SER A 81 68.07 119.98 12.93
N THR A 82 67.57 119.67 14.14
CA THR A 82 67.04 118.33 14.46
C THR A 82 65.69 118.08 13.80
N TYR A 83 64.84 119.12 13.68
CA TYR A 83 63.60 119.02 12.91
C TYR A 83 63.89 118.92 11.42
N ASP A 84 64.78 119.76 10.89
CA ASP A 84 65.14 119.73 9.47
C ASP A 84 65.66 118.33 9.06
N SER A 85 66.48 117.70 9.90
CA SER A 85 66.98 116.34 9.67
C SER A 85 65.87 115.28 9.75
N ALA A 86 64.93 115.42 10.69
CA ALA A 86 63.81 114.50 10.82
C ALA A 86 62.83 114.62 9.65
N LYS A 87 62.61 115.84 9.16
CA LYS A 87 61.80 116.13 7.99
C LYS A 87 62.44 115.61 6.71
N GLU A 88 63.74 115.84 6.48
CA GLU A 88 64.43 115.32 5.29
C GLU A 88 64.33 113.78 5.21
N ARG A 89 64.44 113.11 6.37
CA ARG A 89 64.22 111.66 6.46
C ARG A 89 62.78 111.27 6.15
N LEU A 90 61.81 111.99 6.69
CA LEU A 90 60.39 111.76 6.43
C LEU A 90 60.07 111.94 4.94
N ASP A 91 60.52 113.03 4.32
CA ASP A 91 60.32 113.31 2.89
C ASP A 91 60.93 112.19 2.04
N GLY A 92 62.12 111.70 2.40
CA GLY A 92 62.75 110.55 1.76
C GLY A 92 61.91 109.26 1.85
N MET A 93 61.25 109.02 2.99
CA MET A 93 60.38 107.84 3.17
C MET A 93 59.06 107.98 2.43
N VAL A 94 58.48 109.19 2.39
CA VAL A 94 57.25 109.46 1.64
C VAL A 94 57.48 109.34 0.14
N VAL A 95 58.66 109.73 -0.35
CA VAL A 95 59.09 109.42 -1.73
C VAL A 95 59.18 107.90 -1.91
N GLY A 96 59.75 107.17 -0.94
CA GLY A 96 59.87 105.71 -0.94
C GLY A 96 58.55 104.91 -1.03
N LEU A 97 57.41 105.54 -0.69
CA LEU A 97 56.07 104.98 -0.90
C LEU A 97 55.67 104.89 -2.39
N GLN A 98 56.49 105.38 -3.32
CA GLN A 98 56.26 105.24 -4.77
C GLN A 98 55.96 103.77 -5.12
N ASP A 99 54.93 103.55 -5.96
CA ASP A 99 54.50 102.26 -6.51
C ASP A 99 53.97 101.20 -5.51
N LYS A 100 53.92 101.52 -4.21
CA LYS A 100 53.46 100.58 -3.16
C LYS A 100 52.08 100.91 -2.59
N VAL A 101 51.65 102.16 -2.76
CA VAL A 101 50.34 102.65 -2.31
C VAL A 101 49.67 103.41 -3.45
N ASN A 102 48.36 103.63 -3.31
CA ASN A 102 47.59 104.40 -4.28
C ASN A 102 48.17 105.81 -4.44
N GLU A 103 48.41 106.22 -5.68
CA GLU A 103 49.05 107.49 -6.02
C GLU A 103 48.25 108.70 -5.52
N SER A 104 46.92 108.62 -5.53
CA SER A 104 46.05 109.68 -5.00
C SER A 104 46.25 109.88 -3.50
N LEU A 105 46.29 108.78 -2.74
CA LEU A 105 46.45 108.81 -1.29
C LEU A 105 47.85 109.26 -0.89
N LYS A 106 48.88 108.86 -1.65
CA LYS A 106 50.24 109.37 -1.47
C LYS A 106 50.29 110.88 -1.64
N ASN A 107 49.68 111.42 -2.70
CA ASN A 107 49.68 112.86 -2.95
C ASN A 107 48.96 113.63 -1.85
N GLU A 108 47.88 113.08 -1.32
CA GLU A 108 47.18 113.64 -0.15
C GLU A 108 48.08 113.65 1.09
N LEU A 109 48.80 112.55 1.36
CA LEU A 109 49.76 112.44 2.46
C LEU A 109 50.90 113.47 2.34
N VAL A 110 51.47 113.62 1.14
CA VAL A 110 52.51 114.62 0.86
C VAL A 110 51.97 116.03 1.11
N SER A 111 50.74 116.31 0.67
CA SER A 111 50.09 117.61 0.90
C SER A 111 49.93 117.89 2.39
N SER A 112 49.42 116.92 3.16
CA SER A 112 49.23 117.05 4.61
C SER A 112 50.57 117.24 5.36
N ILE A 113 51.64 116.54 4.94
CA ILE A 113 52.98 116.72 5.51
C ILE A 113 53.54 118.10 5.17
N THR A 114 53.28 118.61 3.96
CA THR A 114 53.72 119.94 3.55
C THR A 114 52.99 121.04 4.32
N GLU A 115 51.68 120.89 4.56
CA GLU A 115 50.91 121.81 5.40
C GLU A 115 51.36 121.77 6.86
N PHE A 116 51.66 120.56 7.38
CA PHE A 116 52.24 120.39 8.70
C PHE A 116 53.59 121.11 8.83
N ASP A 117 54.47 120.94 7.85
CA ASP A 117 55.76 121.62 7.81
C ASP A 117 55.64 123.14 7.71
N ALA A 118 54.70 123.64 6.91
CA ALA A 118 54.43 125.08 6.84
C ALA A 118 53.97 125.64 8.19
N ALA A 119 53.14 124.89 8.93
CA ALA A 119 52.72 125.27 10.28
C ALA A 119 53.90 125.28 11.27
N VAL A 120 54.76 124.25 11.22
CA VAL A 120 55.97 124.18 12.07
C VAL A 120 56.94 125.32 11.76
N THR A 121 57.21 125.58 10.48
CA THR A 121 58.12 126.63 10.05
C THR A 121 57.58 128.02 10.41
N GLY A 122 56.29 128.26 10.22
CA GLY A 122 55.63 129.48 10.66
C GLY A 122 55.76 129.72 12.16
N ALA A 123 55.62 128.67 12.97
CA ALA A 123 55.82 128.74 14.41
C ALA A 123 57.29 128.98 14.80
N PHE A 124 58.25 128.41 14.06
CA PHE A 124 59.68 128.72 14.24
C PHE A 124 59.99 130.18 13.94
N ASP A 125 59.45 130.73 12.86
CA ASP A 125 59.67 132.13 12.48
C ASP A 125 59.01 133.08 13.49
N ALA A 126 57.82 132.74 14.00
CA ALA A 126 57.18 133.44 15.09
C ALA A 126 58.04 133.43 16.37
N LYS A 127 58.62 132.27 16.70
CA LYS A 127 59.58 132.10 17.81
C LYS A 127 60.79 133.02 17.67
N GLU A 128 61.40 133.04 16.49
CA GLU A 128 62.58 133.85 16.16
C GLU A 128 62.27 135.35 16.31
N LYS A 129 61.12 135.81 15.79
CA LYS A 129 60.68 137.21 15.87
C LYS A 129 60.40 137.66 17.30
N ASN A 130 59.97 136.75 18.18
CA ASN A 130 59.68 137.03 19.58
C ASN A 130 60.92 137.01 20.50
N LYS A 131 62.08 136.52 20.05
CA LYS A 131 63.34 136.53 20.83
C LYS A 131 63.78 137.94 21.26
N GLY A 132 63.38 138.98 20.54
CA GLY A 132 63.66 140.37 20.89
C GLY A 132 62.65 141.02 21.86
N LYS A 133 61.54 140.34 22.17
CA LYS A 133 60.43 140.88 22.99
C LYS A 133 60.19 140.10 24.29
N THR A 134 60.66 138.86 24.39
CA THR A 134 60.49 137.96 25.54
C THR A 134 61.75 137.10 25.68
N GLU A 135 62.26 136.87 26.90
CA GLU A 135 63.38 135.95 27.13
C GLU A 135 63.00 134.54 26.62
N GLY A 136 63.73 134.04 25.62
CA GLY A 136 63.52 132.73 25.00
C GLY A 136 62.64 132.71 23.74
N GLY A 137 61.93 133.80 23.43
CA GLY A 137 60.99 133.89 22.29
C GLY A 137 59.83 132.92 22.44
N VAL A 138 58.76 133.30 23.14
CA VAL A 138 57.63 132.39 23.40
C VAL A 138 56.72 132.29 22.15
N VAL A 139 56.23 131.08 21.87
CA VAL A 139 55.29 130.73 20.79
C VAL A 139 53.86 130.69 21.35
N SER A 140 52.86 131.04 20.55
CA SER A 140 51.46 131.06 21.02
C SER A 140 50.90 129.63 21.18
N THR A 141 49.91 129.45 22.05
CA THR A 141 49.15 128.18 22.13
C THR A 141 48.42 127.88 20.81
N GLU A 142 48.00 128.90 20.08
CA GLU A 142 47.32 128.75 18.77
C GLU A 142 48.24 128.13 17.70
N ASP A 143 49.54 128.45 17.72
CA ASP A 143 50.53 127.83 16.84
C ASP A 143 50.75 126.34 17.19
N PHE A 144 50.77 125.98 18.47
CA PHE A 144 50.86 124.59 18.91
C PHE A 144 49.60 123.79 18.53
N ASP A 145 48.42 124.37 18.72
CA ASP A 145 47.14 123.74 18.34
C ASP A 145 47.08 123.52 16.82
N ASN A 146 47.50 124.49 16.01
CA ASN A 146 47.57 124.36 14.55
C ASN A 146 48.54 123.25 14.11
N ILE A 147 49.73 123.16 14.74
CA ILE A 147 50.68 122.07 14.47
C ILE A 147 50.11 120.71 14.88
N HIS A 148 49.41 120.62 16.01
CA HIS A 148 48.76 119.40 16.46
C HIS A 148 47.64 118.95 15.52
N GLU A 149 46.78 119.87 15.08
CA GLU A 149 45.70 119.60 14.11
C GLU A 149 46.27 119.05 12.79
N LYS A 150 47.31 119.71 12.25
CA LYS A 150 47.97 119.22 11.03
C LYS A 150 48.64 117.86 11.23
N ALA A 151 49.19 117.59 12.41
CA ALA A 151 49.78 116.28 12.73
C ALA A 151 48.74 115.16 12.89
N GLU A 152 47.57 115.48 13.44
CA GLU A 152 46.45 114.54 13.54
C GLU A 152 45.92 114.17 12.14
N ASN A 153 45.86 115.14 11.22
CA ASN A 153 45.49 114.88 9.83
C ASN A 153 46.46 113.91 9.14
N VAL A 154 47.78 114.16 9.22
CA VAL A 154 48.80 113.25 8.65
C VAL A 154 48.69 111.84 9.25
N THR A 155 48.56 111.74 10.57
CA THR A 155 48.45 110.43 11.25
C THR A 155 47.19 109.68 10.83
N SER A 156 46.08 110.39 10.63
CA SER A 156 44.80 109.83 10.17
C SER A 156 44.88 109.33 8.73
N GLN A 157 45.53 110.08 7.84
CA GLN A 157 45.74 109.63 6.45
C GLN A 157 46.60 108.37 6.40
N ILE A 158 47.70 108.30 7.16
CA ILE A 158 48.53 107.08 7.18
C ILE A 158 47.74 105.89 7.73
N LYS A 159 46.89 106.09 8.74
CA LYS A 159 46.00 105.03 9.26
C LYS A 159 45.03 104.53 8.19
N TYR A 160 44.37 105.44 7.47
CA TYR A 160 43.45 105.08 6.38
C TYR A 160 44.14 104.26 5.29
N MET A 161 45.36 104.65 4.91
CA MET A 161 46.15 103.91 3.92
C MET A 161 46.51 102.49 4.38
N ILE A 162 46.74 102.27 5.68
CA ILE A 162 46.97 100.92 6.23
C ILE A 162 45.68 100.10 6.19
N ASP A 163 44.54 100.68 6.59
CA ASP A 163 43.25 99.97 6.59
C ASP A 163 42.82 99.56 5.18
N GLU A 164 43.06 100.40 4.16
CA GLU A 164 42.79 100.08 2.75
C GLU A 164 43.57 98.84 2.27
N GLN A 165 44.84 98.71 2.70
CA GLN A 165 45.68 97.57 2.35
C GLN A 165 45.18 96.26 2.99
N VAL A 166 44.62 96.32 4.19
CA VAL A 166 44.01 95.15 4.86
C VAL A 166 42.71 94.74 4.17
N GLU A 167 41.84 95.70 3.82
CA GLU A 167 40.56 95.43 3.15
C GLU A 167 40.74 94.84 1.74
N TYR A 168 41.85 95.14 1.07
CA TYR A 168 42.22 94.49 -0.20
C TYR A 168 42.47 92.97 -0.04
N VAL A 169 43.09 92.54 1.05
CA VAL A 169 43.36 91.11 1.34
C VAL A 169 42.06 90.34 1.59
N ASP A 170 41.16 90.92 2.38
CA ASP A 170 39.88 90.28 2.72
C ASP A 170 39.01 90.06 1.48
N ARG A 171 39.00 91.03 0.54
CA ARG A 171 38.29 90.89 -0.73
C ARG A 171 38.85 89.76 -1.61
N MET A 172 40.18 89.58 -1.65
CA MET A 172 40.81 88.50 -2.41
C MET A 172 40.51 87.11 -1.81
N ASN A 173 40.53 86.99 -0.48
CA ASN A 173 40.24 85.72 0.19
C ASN A 173 38.78 85.29 0.01
N ALA A 174 37.83 86.23 0.06
CA ALA A 174 36.41 85.95 -0.12
C ALA A 174 36.07 85.46 -1.54
N GLN A 175 36.68 86.03 -2.58
CA GLN A 175 36.48 85.58 -3.96
C GLN A 175 37.05 84.18 -4.22
N GLY A 176 38.24 83.87 -3.68
CA GLY A 176 38.87 82.56 -3.85
C GLY A 176 38.05 81.40 -3.26
N PHE A 177 37.35 81.61 -2.14
CA PHE A 177 36.52 80.58 -1.52
C PHE A 177 35.27 80.25 -2.35
N MET A 178 34.66 81.26 -2.98
CA MET A 178 33.42 81.13 -3.74
C MET A 178 33.61 80.33 -5.04
N ASP A 179 34.73 80.53 -5.72
CA ASP A 179 35.02 79.83 -6.98
C ASP A 179 35.39 78.36 -6.74
N ASN A 180 36.13 78.07 -5.67
CA ASN A 180 36.49 76.71 -5.27
C ASN A 180 35.24 75.87 -4.93
N TRP A 181 34.25 76.47 -4.27
CA TRP A 181 33.01 75.78 -3.90
C TRP A 181 32.14 75.42 -5.12
N LYS A 182 32.06 76.29 -6.13
CA LYS A 182 31.28 76.01 -7.36
C LYS A 182 31.83 74.82 -8.14
N VAL A 183 33.15 74.72 -8.26
CA VAL A 183 33.82 73.58 -8.93
C VAL A 183 33.59 72.28 -8.16
N ALA A 184 33.71 72.31 -6.83
CA ALA A 184 33.43 71.14 -5.99
C ALA A 184 31.98 70.65 -6.11
N ALA A 185 31.00 71.56 -6.06
CA ALA A 185 29.59 71.21 -6.19
C ALA A 185 29.25 70.60 -7.56
N GLY A 186 29.85 71.12 -8.64
CA GLY A 186 29.66 70.57 -10.00
C GLY A 186 30.17 69.14 -10.13
N MET A 187 31.32 68.80 -9.53
CA MET A 187 31.87 67.45 -9.57
C MET A 187 30.99 66.43 -8.85
N ILE A 188 30.45 66.79 -7.68
CA ILE A 188 29.54 65.94 -6.91
C ILE A 188 28.27 65.61 -7.72
N LEU A 189 27.71 66.58 -8.43
CA LEU A 189 26.51 66.35 -9.26
C LEU A 189 26.76 65.37 -10.41
N VAL A 190 27.91 65.48 -11.08
CA VAL A 190 28.30 64.55 -12.15
C VAL A 190 28.49 63.14 -11.60
N GLU A 191 29.09 63.01 -10.41
CA GLU A 191 29.26 61.72 -9.74
C GLU A 191 27.93 61.04 -9.42
N VAL A 192 27.00 61.79 -8.80
CA VAL A 192 25.66 61.27 -8.48
C VAL A 192 24.94 60.82 -9.76
N PHE A 193 25.07 61.56 -10.86
CA PHE A 193 24.48 61.19 -12.15
C PHE A 193 25.09 59.89 -12.71
N LEU A 194 26.41 59.76 -12.74
CA LEU A 194 27.08 58.57 -13.26
C LEU A 194 26.77 57.31 -12.44
N VAL A 195 26.72 57.43 -11.12
CA VAL A 195 26.32 56.33 -10.23
C VAL A 195 24.86 55.93 -10.48
N SER A 196 23.96 56.91 -10.63
CA SER A 196 22.54 56.65 -10.89
C SER A 196 22.31 55.93 -12.22
N VAL A 197 23.02 56.33 -13.27
CA VAL A 197 22.97 55.67 -14.59
C VAL A 197 23.47 54.23 -14.51
N LEU A 198 24.57 53.99 -13.78
CA LEU A 198 25.09 52.64 -13.60
C LEU A 198 24.11 51.73 -12.84
N ILE A 199 23.52 52.24 -11.74
CA ILE A 199 22.50 51.52 -10.96
C ILE A 199 21.29 51.20 -11.84
N TYR A 200 20.82 52.15 -12.64
CA TYR A 200 19.70 51.95 -13.56
C TYR A 200 20.01 50.86 -14.60
N PHE A 201 21.20 50.91 -15.21
CA PHE A 201 21.62 49.93 -16.22
C PHE A 201 21.72 48.51 -15.64
N LEU A 202 22.34 48.36 -14.47
CA LEU A 202 22.40 47.06 -13.78
C LEU A 202 20.98 46.59 -13.41
N SER A 203 20.14 47.47 -12.85
CA SER A 203 18.77 47.11 -12.47
C SER A 203 17.95 46.62 -13.67
N PHE A 204 18.10 47.24 -14.84
CA PHE A 204 17.40 46.85 -16.06
C PHE A 204 17.79 45.43 -16.53
N VAL A 205 19.10 45.14 -16.60
CA VAL A 205 19.61 43.83 -17.04
C VAL A 205 19.21 42.70 -16.09
N PHE A 206 19.23 42.95 -14.77
CA PHE A 206 18.81 41.95 -13.78
C PHE A 206 17.29 41.73 -13.76
N SER A 207 16.50 42.80 -13.88
CA SER A 207 15.04 42.70 -13.77
C SER A 207 14.41 41.83 -14.84
N GLU A 208 14.87 41.93 -16.09
CA GLU A 208 14.34 41.10 -17.19
C GLU A 208 14.60 39.61 -16.97
N ARG A 209 15.81 39.26 -16.51
CA ARG A 209 16.20 37.88 -16.25
C ARG A 209 15.46 37.32 -15.05
N ILE A 210 15.37 38.07 -13.95
CA ILE A 210 14.58 37.70 -12.75
C ILE A 210 13.11 37.46 -13.10
N ASN A 211 12.51 38.28 -13.97
CA ASN A 211 11.14 38.09 -14.39
C ASN A 211 10.90 36.74 -15.12
N LYS A 212 11.86 36.25 -15.90
CA LYS A 212 11.78 34.92 -16.53
C LYS A 212 11.75 33.80 -15.47
N PHE A 213 12.52 33.94 -14.39
CA PHE A 213 12.46 33.01 -13.26
C PHE A 213 11.13 33.09 -12.52
N ILE A 214 10.62 34.30 -12.27
CA ILE A 214 9.32 34.49 -11.61
C ILE A 214 8.21 33.86 -12.44
N GLN A 215 8.21 34.07 -13.76
CA GLN A 215 7.19 33.50 -14.65
C GLN A 215 7.26 31.98 -14.71
N ALA A 216 8.45 31.41 -14.87
CA ALA A 216 8.62 29.95 -14.85
C ALA A 216 8.26 29.36 -13.48
N SER A 217 8.59 30.05 -12.38
CA SER A 217 8.20 29.62 -11.04
C SER A 217 6.69 29.69 -10.84
N ARG A 218 5.99 30.70 -11.37
CA ARG A 218 4.52 30.74 -11.34
C ARG A 218 3.94 29.57 -12.10
N GLU A 219 4.38 29.33 -13.32
CA GLU A 219 3.93 28.16 -14.10
C GLU A 219 4.15 26.84 -13.35
N MET A 220 5.29 26.68 -12.68
CA MET A 220 5.58 25.51 -11.85
C MET A 220 4.69 25.43 -10.59
N LEU A 221 4.37 26.55 -9.95
CA LEU A 221 3.39 26.60 -8.84
C LEU A 221 1.98 26.22 -9.32
N ASN A 222 1.67 26.57 -10.56
CA ASN A 222 0.44 26.19 -11.23
C ASN A 222 0.45 24.73 -11.71
N GLY A 223 1.54 24.00 -11.45
CA GLY A 223 1.69 22.59 -11.80
C GLY A 223 2.10 22.31 -13.24
N ASN A 224 2.48 23.34 -13.99
CA ASN A 224 3.07 23.21 -15.31
C ASN A 224 4.60 23.05 -15.22
N PHE A 225 5.04 21.82 -15.00
CA PHE A 225 6.47 21.46 -15.00
C PHE A 225 7.09 21.32 -16.39
N GLY A 226 6.34 21.57 -17.46
CA GLY A 226 6.84 21.57 -18.84
C GLY A 226 7.63 22.83 -19.19
N VAL A 227 7.52 23.90 -18.39
CA VAL A 227 8.18 25.18 -18.67
C VAL A 227 9.69 25.06 -18.53
N ARG A 228 10.42 25.71 -19.46
CA ARG A 228 11.87 25.75 -19.47
C ARG A 228 12.37 27.17 -19.60
N ILE A 229 13.28 27.57 -18.71
CA ILE A 229 13.97 28.85 -18.75
C ILE A 229 15.12 28.70 -19.74
N LYS A 230 15.08 29.46 -20.85
CA LYS A 230 16.18 29.57 -21.81
C LYS A 230 17.02 30.79 -21.46
N ASP A 231 18.26 30.54 -21.07
CA ASP A 231 19.25 31.57 -20.79
C ASP A 231 20.60 31.14 -21.37
N ASP A 232 20.96 31.73 -22.51
CA ASP A 232 22.19 31.40 -23.26
C ASP A 232 23.44 32.10 -22.70
N SER A 233 23.31 32.77 -21.56
CA SER A 233 24.44 33.41 -20.87
C SER A 233 25.36 32.36 -20.26
N ASP A 234 26.65 32.64 -20.14
CA ASP A 234 27.62 31.75 -19.48
C ASP A 234 28.01 32.32 -18.11
N ASP A 235 27.01 32.50 -17.24
CA ASP A 235 27.15 33.10 -15.92
C ASP A 235 26.36 32.35 -14.84
N GLU A 236 26.42 32.85 -13.60
CA GLU A 236 25.80 32.24 -12.44
C GLU A 236 24.26 32.16 -12.56
N ILE A 237 23.65 33.06 -13.33
CA ILE A 237 22.20 33.10 -13.53
C ILE A 237 21.76 31.98 -14.48
N SER A 238 22.53 31.67 -15.53
CA SER A 238 22.19 30.52 -16.40
C SER A 238 22.34 29.17 -15.70
N LEU A 239 23.26 29.06 -14.73
CA LEU A 239 23.35 27.88 -13.85
C LEU A 239 22.09 27.71 -12.98
N ILE A 240 21.53 28.82 -12.48
CA ILE A 240 20.25 28.79 -11.75
C ILE A 240 19.11 28.34 -12.68
N ALA A 241 19.08 28.81 -13.93
CA ALA A 241 18.10 28.37 -14.93
C ALA A 241 18.19 26.87 -15.22
N GLU A 242 19.41 26.33 -15.39
CA GLU A 242 19.64 24.90 -15.57
C GLU A 242 19.13 24.08 -14.38
N ASN A 243 19.45 24.49 -13.15
CA ASN A 243 19.00 23.80 -11.93
C ASN A 243 17.47 23.83 -11.77
N ILE A 244 16.81 24.95 -12.09
CA ILE A 244 15.34 25.05 -12.06
C ILE A 244 14.71 24.16 -13.13
N ASN A 245 15.28 24.12 -14.34
CA ASN A 245 14.82 23.22 -15.41
C ASN A 245 14.94 21.74 -15.00
N ASN A 246 16.04 21.36 -14.32
CA ASN A 246 16.22 20.01 -13.80
C ASN A 246 15.20 19.68 -12.70
N LEU A 247 14.94 20.63 -11.79
CA LEU A 247 13.90 20.48 -10.77
C LEU A 247 12.51 20.30 -11.40
N ALA A 248 12.16 21.13 -12.39
CA ALA A 248 10.91 21.01 -13.13
C ALA A 248 10.80 19.63 -13.83
N SER A 249 11.87 19.16 -14.48
CA SER A 249 11.89 17.83 -15.08
C SER A 249 11.65 16.72 -14.05
N ASN A 250 12.29 16.78 -12.89
CA ASN A 250 12.13 15.79 -11.84
C ASN A 250 10.71 15.79 -11.25
N LEU A 251 10.12 16.97 -11.04
CA LEU A 251 8.72 17.11 -10.59
C LEU A 251 7.73 16.60 -11.64
N SER A 252 7.97 16.87 -12.93
CA SER A 252 7.15 16.35 -14.02
C SER A 252 7.17 14.82 -14.05
N THR A 253 8.35 14.21 -13.94
CA THR A 253 8.49 12.74 -13.91
C THR A 253 7.84 12.16 -12.67
N LEU A 254 8.04 12.76 -11.49
CA LEU A 254 7.42 12.31 -10.24
C LEU A 254 5.89 12.37 -10.32
N SER A 255 5.33 13.48 -10.83
CA SER A 255 3.88 13.64 -11.01
C SER A 255 3.31 12.61 -11.99
N GLY A 256 3.99 12.34 -13.11
CA GLY A 256 3.60 11.30 -14.06
C GLY A 256 3.63 9.90 -13.44
N SER A 257 4.73 9.54 -12.75
CA SER A 257 4.84 8.24 -12.07
C SER A 257 3.80 8.05 -10.96
N MET A 258 3.46 9.11 -10.21
CA MET A 258 2.39 9.03 -9.21
C MET A 258 1.02 8.81 -9.86
N TYR A 259 0.76 9.45 -11.01
CA TYR A 259 -0.50 9.27 -11.74
C TYR A 259 -0.62 7.83 -12.27
N ASP A 260 0.43 7.32 -12.92
CA ASP A 260 0.46 5.94 -13.43
C ASP A 260 0.29 4.93 -12.29
N GLN A 261 0.93 5.17 -11.14
CA GLN A 261 0.80 4.31 -9.96
C GLN A 261 -0.61 4.32 -9.38
N ALA A 262 -1.28 5.47 -9.33
CA ALA A 262 -2.65 5.59 -8.87
C ALA A 262 -3.62 4.89 -9.85
N SER A 263 -3.46 5.10 -11.16
CA SER A 263 -4.24 4.39 -12.19
C SER A 263 -4.11 2.87 -12.06
N ASN A 264 -2.86 2.37 -11.95
CA ASN A 264 -2.61 0.94 -11.75
C ASN A 264 -3.26 0.40 -10.46
N LEU A 265 -3.26 1.20 -9.38
CA LEU A 265 -3.90 0.83 -8.12
C LEU A 265 -5.43 0.76 -8.25
N SER A 266 -6.03 1.67 -9.02
CA SER A 266 -7.46 1.67 -9.34
C SER A 266 -7.85 0.42 -10.15
N ASP A 267 -7.08 0.11 -11.19
CA ASP A 267 -7.31 -1.08 -12.02
C ASP A 267 -7.17 -2.38 -11.20
N ALA A 268 -6.12 -2.47 -10.37
CA ALA A 268 -5.92 -3.60 -9.48
C ALA A 268 -7.07 -3.74 -8.46
N SER A 269 -7.58 -2.62 -7.93
CA SER A 269 -8.73 -2.59 -7.02
C SER A 269 -9.99 -3.14 -7.69
N SER A 270 -10.27 -2.69 -8.92
CA SER A 270 -11.41 -3.17 -9.72
C SER A 270 -11.33 -4.68 -10.01
N GLN A 271 -10.14 -5.17 -10.38
CA GLN A 271 -9.90 -6.61 -10.56
C GLN A 271 -10.12 -7.40 -9.25
N LEU A 272 -9.66 -6.87 -8.12
CA LEU A 272 -9.89 -7.46 -6.80
C LEU A 272 -11.38 -7.53 -6.45
N LYS A 273 -12.14 -6.48 -6.77
CA LYS A 273 -13.59 -6.43 -6.55
C LYS A 273 -14.33 -7.50 -7.37
N SER A 274 -13.97 -7.64 -8.65
CA SER A 274 -14.52 -8.70 -9.51
C SER A 274 -14.14 -10.10 -9.01
N ALA A 275 -12.89 -10.30 -8.59
CA ALA A 275 -12.45 -11.56 -8.01
C ALA A 275 -13.22 -11.92 -6.73
N ASN A 276 -13.44 -10.95 -5.83
CA ASN A 276 -14.23 -11.13 -4.61
C ASN A 276 -15.68 -11.52 -4.92
N TYR A 277 -16.31 -10.88 -5.91
CA TYR A 277 -17.68 -11.23 -6.34
C TYR A 277 -17.75 -12.71 -6.77
N ASN A 278 -16.79 -13.15 -7.59
CA ASN A 278 -16.73 -14.54 -8.05
C ASN A 278 -16.49 -15.53 -6.89
N ILE A 279 -15.63 -15.19 -5.93
CA ILE A 279 -15.40 -16.02 -4.73
C ILE A 279 -16.68 -16.12 -3.90
N ASN A 280 -17.43 -15.02 -3.75
CA ASN A 280 -18.68 -15.03 -2.98
C ASN A 280 -19.75 -15.91 -3.65
N ALA A 281 -19.97 -15.74 -4.95
CA ALA A 281 -20.89 -16.57 -5.72
C ALA A 281 -20.49 -18.07 -5.68
N SER A 282 -19.20 -18.36 -5.85
CA SER A 282 -18.70 -19.74 -5.75
C SER A 282 -18.87 -20.33 -4.34
N SER A 283 -18.80 -19.50 -3.31
CA SER A 283 -18.99 -19.92 -1.91
C SER A 283 -20.45 -20.29 -1.63
N GLU A 284 -21.41 -19.54 -2.19
CA GLU A 284 -22.84 -19.87 -2.13
C GLU A 284 -23.15 -21.19 -2.84
N ASP A 285 -22.62 -21.38 -4.05
CA ASP A 285 -22.75 -22.64 -4.79
C ASP A 285 -22.17 -23.83 -4.01
N LEU A 286 -21.00 -23.64 -3.40
CA LEU A 286 -20.36 -24.68 -2.59
C LEU A 286 -21.19 -25.03 -1.35
N LEU A 287 -21.80 -24.04 -0.69
CA LEU A 287 -22.73 -24.28 0.42
C LEU A 287 -23.92 -25.13 0.00
N SER A 288 -24.53 -24.81 -1.14
CA SER A 288 -25.65 -25.60 -1.68
C SER A 288 -25.24 -27.05 -1.98
N GLN A 289 -24.05 -27.26 -2.56
CA GLN A 289 -23.53 -28.60 -2.79
C GLN A 289 -23.26 -29.35 -1.49
N VAL A 290 -22.69 -28.69 -0.49
CA VAL A 290 -22.41 -29.29 0.83
C VAL A 290 -23.71 -29.76 1.50
N ILE A 291 -24.79 -28.98 1.43
CA ILE A 291 -26.11 -29.39 1.94
C ILE A 291 -26.60 -30.66 1.25
N THR A 292 -26.49 -30.71 -0.08
CA THR A 292 -26.94 -31.86 -0.88
C THR A 292 -26.14 -33.13 -0.53
N VAL A 293 -24.82 -33.00 -0.41
CA VAL A 293 -23.95 -34.14 -0.06
C VAL A 293 -24.15 -34.56 1.40
N SER A 294 -24.43 -33.63 2.30
CA SER A 294 -24.72 -33.94 3.71
C SER A 294 -26.00 -34.75 3.84
N ALA A 295 -27.06 -34.36 3.11
CA ALA A 295 -28.31 -35.13 3.08
C ALA A 295 -28.08 -36.55 2.54
N ALA A 296 -27.28 -36.70 1.48
CA ALA A 296 -26.94 -38.02 0.93
C ALA A 296 -26.11 -38.87 1.93
N ALA A 297 -25.22 -38.26 2.70
CA ALA A 297 -24.45 -38.96 3.73
C ALA A 297 -25.35 -39.42 4.89
N GLU A 298 -26.31 -38.60 5.33
CA GLU A 298 -27.31 -38.97 6.33
C GLU A 298 -28.22 -40.11 5.84
N GLU A 299 -28.67 -40.05 4.59
CA GLU A 299 -29.45 -41.12 3.96
C GLU A 299 -28.64 -42.43 3.88
N MET A 300 -27.33 -42.34 3.61
CA MET A 300 -26.45 -43.49 3.60
C MET A 300 -26.27 -44.12 4.98
N VAL A 301 -26.19 -43.32 6.05
CA VAL A 301 -26.20 -43.83 7.44
C VAL A 301 -27.52 -44.55 7.73
N ALA A 302 -28.65 -43.96 7.38
CA ALA A 302 -29.97 -44.57 7.60
C ALA A 302 -30.12 -45.91 6.86
N THR A 303 -29.75 -45.94 5.58
CA THR A 303 -29.79 -47.17 4.77
C THR A 303 -28.81 -48.24 5.27
N SER A 304 -27.64 -47.87 5.80
CA SER A 304 -26.75 -48.82 6.46
C SER A 304 -27.40 -49.46 7.70
N VAL A 305 -28.15 -48.70 8.50
CA VAL A 305 -28.91 -49.26 9.64
C VAL A 305 -29.96 -50.27 9.17
N ASP A 306 -30.68 -49.96 8.09
CA ASP A 306 -31.66 -50.87 7.50
C ASP A 306 -31.02 -52.15 6.95
N ILE A 307 -29.86 -52.04 6.28
CA ILE A 307 -29.11 -53.20 5.79
C ILE A 307 -28.63 -54.07 6.97
N ALA A 308 -28.14 -53.46 8.06
CA ALA A 308 -27.73 -54.20 9.25
C ALA A 308 -28.90 -54.97 9.88
N ASN A 309 -30.08 -54.36 9.97
CA ASN A 309 -31.31 -55.02 10.42
C ASN A 309 -31.70 -56.19 9.49
N ASN A 310 -31.61 -56.00 8.17
CA ASN A 310 -31.88 -57.05 7.19
C ASN A 310 -30.89 -58.22 7.31
N CYS A 311 -29.60 -57.93 7.55
CA CYS A 311 -28.59 -58.94 7.84
C CYS A 311 -28.95 -59.75 9.10
N SER A 312 -29.35 -59.08 10.19
CA SER A 312 -29.78 -59.76 11.42
C SER A 312 -30.97 -60.70 11.19
N GLN A 313 -31.98 -60.25 10.44
CA GLN A 313 -33.12 -61.08 10.07
C GLN A 313 -32.71 -62.27 9.17
N ALA A 314 -31.79 -62.05 8.23
CA ALA A 314 -31.29 -63.09 7.34
C ALA A 314 -30.50 -64.18 8.09
N VAL A 315 -29.72 -63.81 9.12
CA VAL A 315 -29.06 -64.78 10.02
C VAL A 315 -30.10 -65.63 10.76
N ASN A 316 -31.10 -64.99 11.37
CA ASN A 316 -32.16 -65.72 12.09
C ASN A 316 -32.93 -66.70 11.17
N ASN A 317 -33.25 -66.27 9.95
CA ASN A 317 -33.90 -67.15 8.96
C ASN A 317 -32.98 -68.32 8.54
N SER A 318 -31.68 -68.07 8.40
CA SER A 318 -30.69 -69.11 8.08
C SER A 318 -30.56 -70.12 9.24
N GLU A 319 -30.54 -69.65 10.49
CA GLU A 319 -30.54 -70.52 11.68
C GLU A 319 -31.80 -71.37 11.78
N MET A 320 -32.98 -70.79 11.52
CA MET A 320 -34.23 -71.53 11.49
C MET A 320 -34.25 -72.58 10.37
N THR A 321 -33.73 -72.24 9.19
CA THR A 321 -33.63 -73.18 8.06
C THR A 321 -32.63 -74.30 8.36
N CYS A 322 -31.50 -73.99 9.01
CA CYS A 322 -30.53 -74.98 9.47
C CYS A 322 -31.19 -75.98 10.41
N LYS A 323 -31.94 -75.49 11.40
CA LYS A 323 -32.69 -76.34 12.34
C LYS A 323 -33.69 -77.25 11.61
N VAL A 324 -34.49 -76.72 10.69
CA VAL A 324 -35.45 -77.52 9.91
C VAL A 324 -34.75 -78.60 9.08
N ALA A 325 -33.60 -78.28 8.48
CA ALA A 325 -32.82 -79.24 7.70
C ALA A 325 -32.20 -80.33 8.60
N THR A 326 -31.68 -79.97 9.78
CA THR A 326 -31.17 -80.93 10.77
C THR A 326 -32.29 -81.85 11.29
N ASP A 327 -33.43 -81.29 11.68
CA ASP A 327 -34.60 -82.06 12.11
C ASP A 327 -35.08 -83.01 10.98
N GLY A 328 -35.04 -82.55 9.72
CA GLY A 328 -35.33 -83.36 8.55
C GLY A 328 -34.34 -84.52 8.34
N LEU A 329 -33.04 -84.28 8.59
CA LEU A 329 -31.99 -85.30 8.51
C LEU A 329 -32.24 -86.43 9.52
N ASP A 330 -32.62 -86.07 10.75
CA ASP A 330 -32.97 -87.03 11.81
C ASP A 330 -34.17 -87.91 11.42
N VAL A 331 -35.21 -87.31 10.83
CA VAL A 331 -36.38 -88.06 10.33
C VAL A 331 -35.99 -89.02 9.20
N VAL A 332 -35.11 -88.60 8.28
CA VAL A 332 -34.60 -89.47 7.21
C VAL A 332 -33.80 -90.63 7.79
N HIS A 333 -32.93 -90.38 8.78
CA HIS A 333 -32.16 -91.41 9.45
C HIS A 333 -33.06 -92.47 10.10
N GLN A 334 -34.07 -92.03 10.86
CA GLN A 334 -35.07 -92.93 11.47
C GLN A 334 -35.85 -93.72 10.40
N THR A 335 -36.15 -93.09 9.27
CA THR A 335 -36.85 -93.74 8.15
C THR A 335 -35.99 -94.85 7.53
N VAL A 336 -34.69 -94.61 7.30
CA VAL A 336 -33.74 -95.62 6.80
C VAL A 336 -33.63 -96.80 7.77
N GLU A 337 -33.50 -96.54 9.06
CA GLU A 337 -33.48 -97.59 10.09
C GLU A 337 -34.77 -98.42 10.08
N GLY A 338 -35.93 -97.75 10.01
CA GLY A 338 -37.23 -98.41 9.91
C GLY A 338 -37.38 -99.28 8.66
N ILE A 339 -36.91 -98.81 7.50
CA ILE A 339 -36.91 -99.60 6.25
C ILE A 339 -36.01 -100.84 6.39
N ARG A 340 -34.81 -100.68 6.97
CA ARG A 340 -33.86 -101.79 7.18
C ARG A 340 -34.40 -102.82 8.17
N GLU A 341 -35.07 -102.38 9.23
CA GLU A 341 -35.77 -103.27 10.15
C GLU A 341 -36.93 -104.00 9.46
N HIS A 342 -37.74 -103.27 8.68
CA HIS A 342 -38.87 -103.86 7.96
C HIS A 342 -38.39 -104.90 6.93
N SER A 343 -37.33 -104.61 6.18
CA SER A 343 -36.67 -105.56 5.26
C SER A 343 -36.22 -106.83 6.00
N ARG A 344 -35.61 -106.71 7.19
CA ARG A 344 -35.23 -107.88 8.02
C ARG A 344 -36.45 -108.69 8.47
N LYS A 345 -37.52 -108.05 8.93
CA LYS A 345 -38.73 -108.72 9.38
C LYS A 345 -39.43 -109.46 8.23
N THR A 346 -39.54 -108.82 7.08
CA THR A 346 -40.13 -109.39 5.86
C THR A 346 -39.30 -110.57 5.33
N LYS A 347 -37.96 -110.51 5.41
CA LYS A 347 -37.09 -111.68 5.10
C LYS A 347 -37.36 -112.86 6.03
N LYS A 348 -37.58 -112.61 7.33
CA LYS A 348 -37.95 -113.65 8.30
C LYS A 348 -39.34 -114.23 8.00
N ASP A 349 -40.30 -113.40 7.59
CA ASP A 349 -41.62 -113.88 7.16
C ASP A 349 -41.50 -114.78 5.91
N ALA A 350 -40.56 -114.48 5.01
CA ALA A 350 -40.22 -115.35 3.87
C ALA A 350 -39.79 -116.75 4.32
N GLU A 351 -38.91 -116.84 5.32
CA GLU A 351 -38.44 -118.11 5.89
C GLU A 351 -39.59 -118.95 6.45
N ILE A 352 -40.56 -118.31 7.11
CA ILE A 352 -41.76 -118.97 7.64
C ILE A 352 -42.63 -119.52 6.51
N ILE A 353 -42.85 -118.74 5.44
CA ILE A 353 -43.62 -119.19 4.26
C ILE A 353 -42.92 -120.35 3.55
N VAL A 354 -41.59 -120.30 3.41
CA VAL A 354 -40.81 -121.41 2.85
C VAL A 354 -40.96 -122.67 3.71
N SER A 355 -40.91 -122.52 5.04
CA SER A 355 -41.14 -123.64 5.97
C SER A 355 -42.55 -124.22 5.87
N LEU A 356 -43.58 -123.36 5.75
CA LEU A 356 -44.96 -123.77 5.52
C LEU A 356 -45.12 -124.55 4.21
N SER A 357 -44.49 -124.08 3.13
CA SER A 357 -44.48 -124.76 1.83
C SER A 357 -43.89 -126.17 1.94
N GLU A 358 -42.75 -126.32 2.65
CA GLU A 358 -42.11 -127.62 2.86
C GLU A 358 -42.97 -128.55 3.73
N GLN A 359 -43.55 -128.05 4.82
CA GLN A 359 -44.48 -128.85 5.66
C GLN A 359 -45.71 -129.31 4.87
N THR A 360 -46.26 -128.44 4.03
CA THR A 360 -47.42 -128.75 3.18
C THR A 360 -47.07 -129.81 2.14
N LYS A 361 -45.84 -129.83 1.63
CA LYS A 361 -45.33 -130.88 0.74
C LYS A 361 -45.21 -132.24 1.45
N VAL A 362 -44.74 -132.25 2.70
CA VAL A 362 -44.72 -133.46 3.53
C VAL A 362 -46.13 -133.99 3.77
N ILE A 363 -47.09 -133.12 4.10
CA ILE A 363 -48.50 -133.52 4.27
C ILE A 363 -49.07 -134.08 2.96
N GLY A 364 -48.78 -133.46 1.82
CA GLY A 364 -49.17 -133.97 0.51
C GLY A 364 -48.68 -135.40 0.26
N SER A 365 -47.42 -135.71 0.63
CA SER A 365 -46.87 -137.07 0.53
C SER A 365 -47.60 -138.06 1.44
N VAL A 366 -47.98 -137.66 2.65
CA VAL A 366 -48.75 -138.50 3.58
C VAL A 366 -50.15 -138.77 3.02
N ILE A 367 -50.83 -137.74 2.51
CA ILE A 367 -52.17 -137.88 1.91
C ILE A 367 -52.14 -138.77 0.67
N SER A 368 -51.12 -138.66 -0.18
CA SER A 368 -50.91 -139.58 -1.31
C SER A 368 -50.79 -141.04 -0.82
N THR A 369 -50.04 -141.27 0.26
CA THR A 369 -49.91 -142.62 0.85
C THR A 369 -51.25 -143.14 1.37
N ILE A 370 -52.07 -142.29 2.01
CA ILE A 370 -53.39 -142.68 2.50
C ILE A 370 -54.34 -142.97 1.33
N GLN A 371 -54.29 -142.19 0.25
CA GLN A 371 -55.03 -142.44 -0.98
C GLN A 371 -54.68 -143.82 -1.55
N ASP A 372 -53.39 -144.15 -1.59
CA ASP A 372 -52.90 -145.45 -2.06
C ASP A 372 -53.39 -146.59 -1.16
N ILE A 373 -53.34 -146.43 0.16
CA ILE A 373 -53.87 -147.40 1.13
C ILE A 373 -55.38 -147.57 0.97
N ALA A 374 -56.14 -146.49 0.80
CA ALA A 374 -57.59 -146.52 0.59
C ALA A 374 -57.94 -147.25 -0.72
N SER A 375 -57.18 -146.99 -1.80
CA SER A 375 -57.32 -147.69 -3.07
C SER A 375 -57.03 -149.20 -2.95
N GLN A 376 -55.94 -149.55 -2.27
CA GLN A 376 -55.60 -150.95 -1.97
C GLN A 376 -56.66 -151.62 -1.09
N THR A 377 -57.18 -150.92 -0.09
CA THR A 377 -58.23 -151.43 0.81
C THR A 377 -59.54 -151.65 0.06
N ASN A 378 -59.90 -150.75 -0.86
CA ASN A 378 -61.06 -150.89 -1.73
C ASN A 378 -60.93 -152.11 -2.65
N LEU A 379 -59.73 -152.38 -3.19
CA LEU A 379 -59.45 -153.59 -3.98
C LEU A 379 -59.48 -154.87 -3.15
N LEU A 380 -58.91 -154.86 -1.93
CA LEU A 380 -58.97 -155.99 -1.01
C LEU A 380 -60.41 -156.30 -0.58
N ALA A 381 -61.20 -155.26 -0.29
CA ALA A 381 -62.60 -155.38 0.08
C ALA A 381 -63.46 -155.89 -1.09
N LEU A 382 -63.18 -155.44 -2.32
CA LEU A 382 -63.80 -155.98 -3.53
C LEU A 382 -63.52 -157.48 -3.70
N ASN A 383 -62.25 -157.90 -3.53
CA ASN A 383 -61.88 -159.31 -3.61
C ASN A 383 -62.57 -160.14 -2.51
N ALA A 384 -62.68 -159.60 -1.29
CA ALA A 384 -63.39 -160.24 -0.19
C ALA A 384 -64.90 -160.35 -0.44
N ALA A 385 -65.53 -159.32 -1.01
CA ALA A 385 -66.96 -159.33 -1.38
C ALA A 385 -67.26 -160.36 -2.47
N ILE A 386 -66.37 -160.49 -3.46
CA ILE A 386 -66.46 -161.52 -4.51
C ILE A 386 -66.38 -162.91 -3.90
N GLU A 387 -65.42 -163.17 -3.00
CA GLU A 387 -65.24 -164.49 -2.39
C GLU A 387 -66.37 -164.82 -1.39
N ALA A 388 -66.91 -163.82 -0.69
CA ALA A 388 -68.09 -163.96 0.15
C ALA A 388 -69.35 -164.30 -0.65
N ALA A 389 -69.54 -163.69 -1.82
CA ALA A 389 -70.63 -164.05 -2.74
C ALA A 389 -70.47 -165.49 -3.27
N ARG A 390 -69.21 -165.93 -3.48
CA ARG A 390 -68.86 -167.29 -3.93
C ARG A 390 -69.16 -168.37 -2.89
N ALA A 391 -69.07 -168.04 -1.59
CA ALA A 391 -69.40 -168.93 -0.47
C ALA A 391 -70.92 -169.09 -0.20
N GLY A 392 -71.79 -168.39 -0.94
CA GLY A 392 -73.24 -168.53 -0.86
C GLY A 392 -73.82 -168.12 0.51
N GLU A 393 -74.76 -168.91 1.04
CA GLU A 393 -75.44 -168.63 2.32
C GLU A 393 -74.47 -168.50 3.51
N TYR A 394 -73.35 -169.25 3.50
CA TYR A 394 -72.33 -169.22 4.55
C TYR A 394 -71.45 -167.96 4.53
N GLY A 395 -71.40 -167.24 3.39
CA GLY A 395 -70.60 -166.03 3.20
C GLY A 395 -71.36 -164.71 3.47
N ARG A 396 -72.65 -164.77 3.76
CA ARG A 396 -73.54 -163.60 3.81
C ARG A 396 -73.12 -162.55 4.85
N GLY A 397 -72.63 -162.97 6.02
CA GLY A 397 -72.08 -162.06 7.03
C GLY A 397 -70.77 -161.41 6.60
N PHE A 398 -69.90 -162.14 5.88
CA PHE A 398 -68.64 -161.62 5.33
C PHE A 398 -68.88 -160.65 4.17
N ALA A 399 -69.90 -160.88 3.34
CA ALA A 399 -70.26 -159.98 2.24
C ALA A 399 -70.66 -158.59 2.75
N VAL A 400 -71.48 -158.53 3.82
CA VAL A 400 -71.88 -157.26 4.44
C VAL A 400 -70.67 -156.50 4.99
N VAL A 401 -69.73 -157.20 5.66
CA VAL A 401 -68.51 -156.57 6.17
C VAL A 401 -67.61 -156.09 5.01
N ALA A 402 -67.48 -156.87 3.94
CA ALA A 402 -66.67 -156.49 2.78
C ALA A 402 -67.25 -155.27 2.04
N ASP A 403 -68.56 -155.18 1.87
CA ASP A 403 -69.21 -154.01 1.28
C ASP A 403 -69.09 -152.76 2.18
N GLU A 404 -69.17 -152.91 3.51
CA GLU A 404 -68.95 -151.81 4.46
C GLU A 404 -67.49 -151.31 4.43
N VAL A 405 -66.51 -152.23 4.39
CA VAL A 405 -65.09 -151.88 4.24
C VAL A 405 -64.84 -151.20 2.89
N ARG A 406 -65.50 -151.66 1.82
CA ARG A 406 -65.39 -151.04 0.49
C ARG A 406 -65.98 -149.63 0.47
N ALA A 407 -67.15 -149.43 1.07
CA ALA A 407 -67.77 -148.11 1.21
C ALA A 407 -66.89 -147.17 2.04
N LEU A 408 -66.28 -147.66 3.13
CA LEU A 408 -65.35 -146.90 3.96
C LEU A 408 -64.07 -146.53 3.21
N ALA A 409 -63.54 -147.44 2.40
CA ALA A 409 -62.35 -147.20 1.58
C ALA A 409 -62.63 -146.17 0.47
N ALA A 410 -63.79 -146.24 -0.19
CA ALA A 410 -64.22 -145.24 -1.18
C ALA A 410 -64.41 -143.85 -0.55
N ARG A 411 -65.02 -143.78 0.65
CA ARG A 411 -65.20 -142.52 1.39
C ARG A 411 -63.87 -141.94 1.87
N THR A 412 -62.93 -142.80 2.28
CA THR A 412 -61.55 -142.39 2.60
C THR A 412 -60.85 -141.81 1.39
N ALA A 413 -60.91 -142.50 0.23
CA ALA A 413 -60.31 -142.05 -1.03
C ALA A 413 -60.87 -140.72 -1.54
N GLN A 414 -62.18 -140.49 -1.37
CA GLN A 414 -62.80 -139.21 -1.69
C GLN A 414 -62.29 -138.10 -0.75
N SER A 415 -62.26 -138.36 0.55
CA SER A 415 -61.77 -137.38 1.55
C SER A 415 -60.30 -137.01 1.33
N THR A 416 -59.45 -137.98 0.97
CA THR A 416 -58.04 -137.71 0.65
C THR A 416 -57.85 -136.95 -0.67
N THR A 417 -58.78 -137.09 -1.63
CA THR A 417 -58.79 -136.26 -2.85
C THR A 417 -59.11 -134.80 -2.51
N GLU A 418 -60.16 -134.57 -1.72
CA GLU A 418 -60.54 -133.23 -1.23
C GLU A 418 -59.40 -132.59 -0.42
N ILE A 419 -58.73 -133.35 0.45
CA ILE A 419 -57.55 -132.87 1.20
C ILE A 419 -56.38 -132.57 0.26
N SER A 420 -56.14 -133.39 -0.77
CA SER A 420 -55.07 -133.15 -1.75
C SER A 420 -55.28 -131.84 -2.52
N GLU A 421 -56.51 -131.53 -2.90
CA GLU A 421 -56.87 -130.24 -3.52
C GLU A 421 -56.57 -129.06 -2.58
N MET A 422 -56.98 -129.15 -1.30
CA MET A 422 -56.65 -128.13 -0.30
C MET A 422 -55.15 -127.93 -0.12
N ILE A 423 -54.37 -129.03 -0.08
CA ILE A 423 -52.91 -128.98 0.04
C ILE A 423 -52.27 -128.30 -1.18
N ASN A 424 -52.74 -128.60 -2.39
CA ASN A 424 -52.25 -127.94 -3.61
C ASN A 424 -52.59 -126.44 -3.60
N GLN A 425 -53.77 -126.06 -3.11
CA GLN A 425 -54.15 -124.66 -2.97
C GLN A 425 -53.25 -123.94 -1.95
N VAL A 426 -52.95 -124.56 -0.81
CA VAL A 426 -52.03 -123.99 0.20
C VAL A 426 -50.62 -123.84 -0.36
N GLN A 427 -50.11 -124.80 -1.14
CA GLN A 427 -48.79 -124.68 -1.80
C GLN A 427 -48.75 -123.55 -2.83
N ALA A 428 -49.80 -123.41 -3.64
CA ALA A 428 -49.90 -122.32 -4.60
C ALA A 428 -49.92 -120.95 -3.88
N MET A 429 -50.71 -120.83 -2.81
CA MET A 429 -50.76 -119.61 -1.99
C MET A 429 -49.41 -119.30 -1.31
N ALA A 430 -48.71 -120.32 -0.80
CA ALA A 430 -47.38 -120.14 -0.21
C ALA A 430 -46.34 -119.66 -1.24
N THR A 431 -46.40 -120.20 -2.47
CA THR A 431 -45.51 -119.78 -3.57
C THR A 431 -45.77 -118.33 -3.95
N GLN A 432 -47.04 -117.96 -4.14
CA GLN A 432 -47.44 -116.58 -4.45
C GLN A 432 -47.06 -115.61 -3.32
N ALA A 433 -47.24 -116.00 -2.06
CA ALA A 433 -46.83 -115.20 -0.91
C ALA A 433 -45.30 -114.97 -0.90
N ASN A 434 -44.50 -115.98 -1.22
CA ASN A 434 -43.05 -115.86 -1.30
C ASN A 434 -42.59 -114.91 -2.42
N GLU A 435 -43.20 -114.98 -3.61
CA GLU A 435 -42.92 -114.04 -4.71
C GLU A 435 -43.24 -112.59 -4.31
N SER A 436 -44.38 -112.37 -3.65
CA SER A 436 -44.77 -111.05 -3.13
C SER A 436 -43.77 -110.54 -2.09
N ILE A 437 -43.27 -111.41 -1.21
CA ILE A 437 -42.27 -111.07 -0.20
C ILE A 437 -40.94 -110.66 -0.85
N ILE A 438 -40.44 -111.41 -1.83
CA ILE A 438 -39.20 -111.08 -2.55
C ILE A 438 -39.32 -109.72 -3.24
N SER A 439 -40.46 -109.46 -3.91
CA SER A 439 -40.74 -108.17 -4.53
C SER A 439 -40.74 -107.03 -3.50
N THR A 440 -41.38 -107.25 -2.35
CA THR A 440 -41.44 -106.26 -1.24
C THR A 440 -40.05 -105.95 -0.70
N VAL A 441 -39.19 -106.96 -0.49
CA VAL A 441 -37.81 -106.75 -0.06
C VAL A 441 -37.03 -105.91 -1.08
N GLY A 442 -37.17 -106.22 -2.37
CA GLY A 442 -36.53 -105.43 -3.43
C GLY A 442 -37.01 -103.97 -3.50
N GLN A 443 -38.29 -103.72 -3.19
CA GLN A 443 -38.82 -102.35 -3.08
C GLN A 443 -38.27 -101.61 -1.86
N MET A 444 -38.13 -102.30 -0.72
CA MET A 444 -37.54 -101.72 0.49
C MET A 444 -36.07 -101.34 0.30
N ASP A 445 -35.29 -102.18 -0.39
CA ASP A 445 -33.89 -101.86 -0.69
C ASP A 445 -33.78 -100.62 -1.60
N LYS A 446 -34.65 -100.47 -2.60
CA LYS A 446 -34.72 -99.24 -3.42
C LYS A 446 -35.11 -98.01 -2.60
N LEU A 447 -36.07 -98.15 -1.69
CA LEU A 447 -36.50 -97.04 -0.83
C LEU A 447 -35.38 -96.59 0.11
N ALA A 448 -34.56 -97.52 0.61
CA ALA A 448 -33.37 -97.20 1.40
C ALA A 448 -32.35 -96.37 0.59
N VAL A 449 -32.10 -96.73 -0.68
CA VAL A 449 -31.19 -95.95 -1.55
C VAL A 449 -31.72 -94.53 -1.78
N HIS A 450 -33.01 -94.35 -2.04
CA HIS A 450 -33.58 -93.01 -2.22
C HIS A 450 -33.54 -92.17 -0.93
N ALA A 451 -33.71 -92.79 0.23
CA ALA A 451 -33.56 -92.10 1.51
C ALA A 451 -32.10 -91.67 1.76
N GLU A 452 -31.11 -92.47 1.38
CA GLU A 452 -29.68 -92.09 1.42
C GLU A 452 -29.35 -90.96 0.44
N GLU A 453 -29.99 -90.91 -0.74
CA GLU A 453 -29.87 -89.79 -1.68
C GLU A 453 -30.47 -88.50 -1.08
N LEU A 454 -31.64 -88.59 -0.45
CA LEU A 454 -32.27 -87.46 0.24
C LEU A 454 -31.40 -86.92 1.39
N GLN A 455 -30.74 -87.81 2.13
CA GLN A 455 -29.78 -87.43 3.16
C GLN A 455 -28.65 -86.55 2.59
N LYS A 456 -28.06 -86.94 1.45
CA LYS A 456 -27.01 -86.15 0.79
C LYS A 456 -27.50 -84.77 0.35
N VAL A 457 -28.74 -84.67 -0.12
CA VAL A 457 -29.35 -83.37 -0.51
C VAL A 457 -29.49 -82.46 0.71
N LEU A 458 -29.96 -82.99 1.85
CA LEU A 458 -30.07 -82.23 3.10
C LEU A 458 -28.69 -81.79 3.64
N ASP A 459 -27.68 -82.65 3.57
CA ASP A 459 -26.30 -82.30 3.94
C ASP A 459 -25.76 -81.15 3.08
N ASN A 460 -25.99 -81.17 1.77
CA ASN A 460 -25.59 -80.08 0.88
C ASN A 460 -26.32 -78.76 1.23
N ILE A 461 -27.61 -78.82 1.56
CA ILE A 461 -28.38 -77.64 2.01
C ILE A 461 -27.76 -77.05 3.28
N LEU A 462 -27.34 -77.87 4.24
CA LEU A 462 -26.66 -77.39 5.45
C LEU A 462 -25.33 -76.68 5.14
N VAL A 463 -24.55 -77.19 4.18
CA VAL A 463 -23.32 -76.53 3.71
C VAL A 463 -23.62 -75.18 3.07
N ASP A 464 -24.65 -75.09 2.22
CA ASP A 464 -25.04 -73.86 1.56
C ASP A 464 -25.56 -72.80 2.55
N ILE A 465 -26.35 -73.20 3.55
CA ILE A 465 -26.80 -72.31 4.63
C ILE A 465 -25.61 -71.72 5.39
N ASN A 466 -24.58 -72.51 5.68
CA ASN A 466 -23.38 -72.03 6.35
C ASN A 466 -22.61 -71.01 5.47
N ASN A 467 -22.58 -71.21 4.15
CA ASN A 467 -21.98 -70.26 3.22
C ASN A 467 -22.77 -68.95 3.15
N VAL A 468 -24.10 -69.02 3.14
CA VAL A 468 -24.99 -67.85 3.20
C VAL A 468 -24.75 -67.06 4.50
N ASN A 469 -24.68 -67.72 5.65
CA ASN A 469 -24.37 -67.06 6.92
C ASN A 469 -23.04 -66.31 6.89
N LYS A 470 -21.97 -66.91 6.33
CA LYS A 470 -20.68 -66.22 6.17
C LYS A 470 -20.78 -64.96 5.30
N GLN A 471 -21.54 -65.03 4.21
CA GLN A 471 -21.77 -63.87 3.35
C GLN A 471 -22.54 -62.77 4.07
N ILE A 472 -23.55 -63.13 4.86
CA ILE A 472 -24.31 -62.16 5.67
C ILE A 472 -23.39 -61.47 6.69
N THR A 473 -22.50 -62.20 7.36
CA THR A 473 -21.51 -61.60 8.27
C THR A 473 -20.59 -60.60 7.55
N LEU A 474 -20.13 -60.92 6.34
CA LEU A 474 -19.34 -60.02 5.50
C LEU A 474 -20.13 -58.75 5.14
N ILE A 475 -21.39 -58.90 4.72
CA ILE A 475 -22.25 -57.76 4.41
C ILE A 475 -22.44 -56.87 5.64
N ALA A 476 -22.70 -57.45 6.81
CA ALA A 476 -22.86 -56.70 8.06
C ALA A 476 -21.59 -55.89 8.39
N SER A 477 -20.41 -56.50 8.29
CA SER A 477 -19.13 -55.82 8.53
C SER A 477 -18.90 -54.67 7.55
N SER A 478 -19.14 -54.89 6.24
CA SER A 478 -19.01 -53.82 5.24
C SER A 478 -20.01 -52.69 5.48
N THR A 479 -21.20 -53.02 5.99
CA THR A 479 -22.25 -52.05 6.31
C THR A 479 -21.88 -51.19 7.52
N GLU A 480 -21.23 -51.76 8.54
CA GLU A 480 -20.68 -51.00 9.66
C GLU A 480 -19.60 -50.01 9.21
N GLU A 481 -18.69 -50.45 8.33
CA GLU A 481 -17.65 -49.58 7.76
C GLU A 481 -18.23 -48.46 6.89
N GLN A 482 -19.26 -48.78 6.10
CA GLN A 482 -20.00 -47.79 5.30
C GLN A 482 -20.69 -46.75 6.18
N SER A 483 -21.32 -47.16 7.28
CA SER A 483 -21.94 -46.25 8.25
C SER A 483 -20.92 -45.33 8.91
N ALA A 484 -19.79 -45.88 9.37
CA ALA A 484 -18.70 -45.10 9.97
C ALA A 484 -18.14 -44.06 8.99
N THR A 485 -17.88 -44.46 7.75
CA THR A 485 -17.36 -43.57 6.70
C THR A 485 -18.36 -42.45 6.35
N SER A 486 -19.65 -42.76 6.29
CA SER A 486 -20.71 -41.78 6.02
C SER A 486 -20.88 -40.78 7.17
N SER A 487 -20.72 -41.25 8.41
CA SER A 487 -20.73 -40.37 9.59
C SER A 487 -19.51 -39.44 9.62
N GLU A 488 -18.33 -39.93 9.24
CA GLU A 488 -17.13 -39.10 9.10
C GLU A 488 -17.28 -38.08 7.97
N MET A 489 -17.86 -38.47 6.84
CA MET A 489 -18.20 -37.57 5.74
C MET A 489 -19.11 -36.44 6.20
N SER A 490 -20.15 -36.75 6.96
CA SER A 490 -21.08 -35.74 7.53
C SER A 490 -20.34 -34.73 8.42
N LYS A 491 -19.41 -35.20 9.24
CA LYS A 491 -18.55 -34.33 10.06
C LYS A 491 -17.65 -33.43 9.22
N ASN A 492 -16.98 -33.99 8.21
CA ASN A 492 -16.12 -33.23 7.30
C ASN A 492 -16.91 -32.14 6.54
N LEU A 493 -18.18 -32.41 6.20
CA LEU A 493 -19.06 -31.43 5.55
C LEU A 493 -19.46 -30.28 6.49
N GLN A 494 -19.61 -30.54 7.80
CA GLN A 494 -19.80 -29.47 8.78
C GLN A 494 -18.55 -28.57 8.88
N ASP A 495 -17.35 -29.17 8.85
CA ASP A 495 -16.10 -28.41 8.85
C ASP A 495 -15.95 -27.56 7.57
N ILE A 496 -16.30 -28.12 6.40
CA ILE A 496 -16.34 -27.37 5.14
C ILE A 496 -17.33 -26.20 5.23
N THR A 497 -18.53 -26.43 5.78
CA THR A 497 -19.54 -25.37 5.98
C THR A 497 -18.97 -24.22 6.83
N SER A 498 -18.28 -24.55 7.92
CA SER A 498 -17.61 -23.56 8.78
C SER A 498 -16.52 -22.79 8.02
N HIS A 499 -15.71 -23.48 7.23
CA HIS A 499 -14.68 -22.86 6.40
C HIS A 499 -15.24 -21.92 5.33
N VAL A 500 -16.37 -22.27 4.71
CA VAL A 500 -17.02 -21.39 3.72
C VAL A 500 -17.61 -20.15 4.37
N ARG A 501 -18.19 -20.26 5.57
CA ARG A 501 -18.64 -19.09 6.34
C ARG A 501 -17.48 -18.16 6.68
N SER A 502 -16.37 -18.71 7.18
CA SER A 502 -15.16 -17.92 7.44
C SER A 502 -14.57 -17.31 6.15
N MET A 503 -14.68 -18.00 5.01
CA MET A 503 -14.28 -17.44 3.72
C MET A 503 -15.15 -16.23 3.36
N SER A 504 -16.47 -16.31 3.53
CA SER A 504 -17.39 -15.20 3.24
C SER A 504 -17.07 -13.97 4.10
N GLU A 505 -16.78 -14.16 5.39
CA GLU A 505 -16.32 -13.07 6.27
C GLU A 505 -15.04 -12.41 5.75
N LYS A 506 -14.04 -13.21 5.35
CA LYS A 506 -12.78 -12.70 4.80
C LYS A 506 -12.98 -11.98 3.47
N VAL A 507 -13.86 -12.46 2.60
CA VAL A 507 -14.17 -11.79 1.33
C VAL A 507 -14.82 -10.43 1.58
N SER A 508 -15.69 -10.33 2.59
CA SER A 508 -16.25 -9.06 3.04
C SER A 508 -15.16 -8.08 3.50
N ASP A 509 -14.21 -8.53 4.31
CA ASP A 509 -13.08 -7.71 4.77
C ASP A 509 -12.19 -7.23 3.61
N ILE A 510 -11.92 -8.11 2.62
CA ILE A 510 -11.18 -7.74 1.42
C ILE A 510 -11.96 -6.69 0.64
N CYS A 511 -13.28 -6.86 0.44
CA CYS A 511 -14.11 -5.88 -0.26
C CYS A 511 -14.04 -4.49 0.39
N MET A 512 -14.14 -4.42 1.72
CA MET A 512 -13.98 -3.15 2.45
C MET A 512 -12.59 -2.53 2.26
N THR A 513 -11.54 -3.36 2.26
CA THR A 513 -10.16 -2.89 2.08
C THR A 513 -9.92 -2.41 0.64
N THR A 514 -10.45 -3.12 -0.35
CA THR A 514 -10.45 -2.75 -1.76
C THR A 514 -11.16 -1.41 -1.98
N GLY A 515 -12.32 -1.18 -1.34
CA GLY A 515 -12.99 0.12 -1.38
C GLY A 515 -12.10 1.26 -0.85
N LYS A 516 -11.42 1.06 0.28
CA LYS A 516 -10.46 2.06 0.82
C LYS A 516 -9.28 2.32 -0.12
N ILE A 517 -8.81 1.31 -0.84
CA ILE A 517 -7.72 1.43 -1.82
C ILE A 517 -8.18 2.25 -3.03
N GLU A 518 -9.41 2.02 -3.50
CA GLU A 518 -10.03 2.78 -4.59
C GLU A 518 -10.17 4.26 -4.20
N ASP A 519 -10.70 4.55 -3.01
CA ASP A 519 -10.81 5.92 -2.48
C ASP A 519 -9.43 6.60 -2.37
N ALA A 520 -8.42 5.89 -1.86
CA ALA A 520 -7.07 6.43 -1.74
C ALA A 520 -6.43 6.72 -3.10
N SER A 521 -6.67 5.85 -4.10
CA SER A 521 -6.22 6.08 -5.47
C SER A 521 -6.88 7.32 -6.07
N MET A 522 -8.20 7.46 -5.91
CA MET A 522 -8.96 8.62 -6.38
C MET A 522 -8.43 9.92 -5.76
N LEU A 523 -8.16 9.92 -4.45
CA LEU A 523 -7.55 11.06 -3.75
C LEU A 523 -6.12 11.38 -4.24
N MET A 524 -5.32 10.37 -4.60
CA MET A 524 -4.00 10.62 -5.21
C MET A 524 -4.13 11.27 -6.58
N VAL A 525 -5.04 10.78 -7.44
CA VAL A 525 -5.30 11.37 -8.75
C VAL A 525 -5.80 12.81 -8.59
N GLU A 526 -6.77 13.04 -7.71
CA GLU A 526 -7.31 14.37 -7.44
C GLU A 526 -6.23 15.31 -6.88
N GLY A 527 -5.36 14.82 -5.99
CA GLY A 527 -4.23 15.57 -5.45
C GLY A 527 -3.22 15.97 -6.54
N ILE A 528 -2.93 15.08 -7.47
CA ILE A 528 -2.06 15.36 -8.63
C ILE A 528 -2.72 16.36 -9.57
N GLU A 529 -4.03 16.22 -9.84
CA GLU A 529 -4.77 17.17 -10.66
C GLU A 529 -4.85 18.55 -10.03
N LYS A 530 -5.11 18.64 -8.72
CA LYS A 530 -5.07 19.90 -7.96
C LYS A 530 -3.68 20.50 -8.03
N PHE A 531 -2.63 19.70 -7.80
CA PHE A 531 -1.24 20.16 -7.95
C PHE A 531 -0.94 20.65 -9.38
N ARG A 532 -1.61 20.08 -10.40
CA ARG A 532 -1.56 20.51 -11.82
C ARG A 532 -2.46 21.70 -12.19
N LYS A 533 -3.47 22.03 -11.38
CA LYS A 533 -4.48 23.08 -11.67
C LYS A 533 -4.33 24.31 -10.79
N HIS A 534 -3.71 24.22 -9.60
CA HIS A 534 -3.71 25.27 -8.57
C HIS A 534 -2.86 26.51 -8.87
N GLY A 535 -2.78 26.91 -10.14
CA GLY A 535 -2.56 28.32 -10.41
C GLY A 535 -3.00 28.82 -11.78
N ILE A 536 -4.00 28.14 -12.35
CA ILE A 536 -4.85 28.78 -13.34
C ILE A 536 -5.86 29.74 -12.67
N ASP A 537 -6.18 29.54 -11.38
CA ASP A 537 -7.29 30.26 -10.71
C ASP A 537 -6.93 31.52 -9.90
N GLU A 538 -5.65 31.90 -9.72
CA GLU A 538 -5.30 33.12 -8.97
C GLU A 538 -5.19 34.41 -9.82
N ASN A 539 -5.45 34.36 -11.14
CA ASN A 539 -5.33 35.53 -12.03
C ASN A 539 -6.63 35.94 -12.75
N ASN A 540 -7.81 35.50 -12.31
CA ASN A 540 -9.04 35.85 -13.01
C ASN A 540 -10.25 36.23 -12.14
N ASP A 541 -10.02 36.71 -10.92
CA ASP A 541 -11.06 37.39 -10.13
C ASP A 541 -10.96 38.91 -10.31
N GLU A 542 -11.36 39.40 -11.48
CA GLU A 542 -11.90 40.76 -11.59
C GLU A 542 -13.02 40.81 -12.64
N TYR A 543 -14.26 40.83 -12.13
CA TYR A 543 -15.49 41.33 -12.77
C TYR A 543 -16.00 40.66 -14.06
N SER A 544 -16.98 39.78 -13.91
CA SER A 544 -18.13 39.71 -14.84
C SER A 544 -19.32 39.03 -14.15
N ASP A 545 -20.22 39.85 -13.66
CA ASP A 545 -21.53 39.50 -13.13
C ASP A 545 -22.48 39.03 -14.25
N SER A 546 -23.36 38.07 -13.93
CA SER A 546 -24.64 37.68 -14.55
C SER A 546 -24.79 36.22 -15.06
N PRO A 547 -26.02 35.66 -14.95
CA PRO A 547 -26.28 34.25 -14.61
C PRO A 547 -26.87 33.41 -15.78
N GLU A 548 -27.20 32.15 -15.45
CA GLU A 548 -27.86 31.12 -16.30
C GLU A 548 -26.87 30.39 -17.21
N SER A 549 -26.88 29.07 -17.43
CA SER A 549 -27.67 27.87 -17.11
C SER A 549 -26.67 26.71 -17.44
N GLU A 550 -26.74 25.44 -17.06
CA GLU A 550 -27.84 24.51 -17.01
C GLU A 550 -27.22 23.17 -16.54
N THR A 551 -28.02 22.42 -15.81
CA THR A 551 -27.81 21.06 -15.31
C THR A 551 -27.34 20.07 -16.37
N LEU A 552 -26.37 19.20 -16.04
CA LEU A 552 -26.29 17.85 -16.58
C LEU A 552 -25.94 16.86 -15.46
N ALA A 553 -26.92 15.99 -15.21
CA ALA A 553 -27.03 15.08 -14.10
C ALA A 553 -26.09 13.88 -14.23
N ALA A 554 -25.73 13.35 -13.06
CA ALA A 554 -25.14 12.05 -12.87
C ALA A 554 -26.11 10.94 -13.30
N GLU A 555 -25.65 10.02 -14.14
CA GLU A 555 -26.25 8.69 -14.30
C GLU A 555 -25.61 7.76 -13.25
N GLN A 556 -26.35 7.48 -12.18
CA GLN A 556 -26.16 6.27 -11.37
C GLN A 556 -26.85 5.10 -12.09
N PRO A 557 -26.27 3.89 -12.12
CA PRO A 557 -27.05 2.70 -12.36
C PRO A 557 -27.84 2.36 -11.09
N GLU A 558 -29.17 2.43 -11.18
CA GLU A 558 -30.08 1.64 -10.35
C GLU A 558 -29.75 0.15 -10.57
N ASP A 559 -29.63 -0.59 -9.47
CA ASP A 559 -30.01 -1.99 -9.29
C ASP A 559 -29.40 -2.49 -7.97
N ALA A 560 -29.95 -2.00 -6.85
CA ALA A 560 -29.75 -2.60 -5.54
C ALA A 560 -31.07 -3.26 -5.13
N GLU A 561 -31.24 -4.53 -5.51
CA GLU A 561 -32.28 -5.37 -4.92
C GLU A 561 -32.00 -5.55 -3.43
N SER A 562 -32.95 -5.03 -2.65
CA SER A 562 -33.08 -5.21 -1.22
C SER A 562 -33.34 -6.69 -0.89
N TYR A 563 -32.34 -7.38 -0.36
CA TYR A 563 -32.55 -8.60 0.43
C TYR A 563 -32.51 -8.23 1.90
N ALA A 564 -33.71 -8.00 2.45
CA ALA A 564 -33.94 -7.83 3.87
C ALA A 564 -33.57 -9.12 4.63
N TYR A 565 -32.56 -9.02 5.49
CA TYR A 565 -32.26 -10.01 6.52
C TYR A 565 -33.37 -9.93 7.59
N ALA A 566 -34.37 -10.80 7.50
CA ALA A 566 -35.28 -11.07 8.61
C ALA A 566 -34.55 -11.98 9.60
N GLY A 567 -34.05 -11.40 10.68
CA GLY A 567 -33.60 -12.14 11.84
C GLY A 567 -34.80 -12.58 12.66
N ASP A 568 -35.22 -13.84 12.49
CA ASP A 568 -36.10 -14.51 13.45
C ASP A 568 -35.26 -15.03 14.62
N ALA A 569 -35.36 -14.29 15.72
CA ALA A 569 -35.05 -14.77 17.05
C ALA A 569 -36.32 -15.41 17.63
N GLU A 570 -36.46 -16.74 17.51
CA GLU A 570 -37.35 -17.51 18.37
C GLU A 570 -36.56 -18.08 19.54
N SER A 571 -36.60 -17.35 20.65
CA SER A 571 -36.45 -17.91 21.98
C SER A 571 -37.74 -18.64 22.35
N GLY A 572 -37.70 -19.97 22.37
CA GLY A 572 -38.78 -20.83 22.88
C GLY A 572 -38.21 -21.87 23.83
N SER A 573 -38.22 -21.56 25.13
CA SER A 573 -38.22 -22.54 26.21
C SER A 573 -39.50 -23.37 26.16
N ASP A 574 -39.41 -24.71 26.25
CA ASP A 574 -40.19 -25.52 27.20
C ASP A 574 -39.92 -27.05 27.07
N GLU A 575 -39.66 -27.66 28.23
CA GLU A 575 -40.02 -29.02 28.71
C GLU A 575 -40.01 -30.24 27.75
N LYS A 576 -39.05 -31.16 27.90
CA LYS A 576 -39.11 -32.42 28.70
C LYS A 576 -37.94 -33.37 28.42
#